data_AF-A0A811TE92-F1
#
_entry.id   AF-A0A811TE92-F1
#
_cell.length_a   1.000
_cell.length_b   1.000
_cell.length_c   1.000
_cell.angle_alpha   90.00
_cell.angle_beta   90.00
_cell.angle_gamma   90.00
#
_symmetry.space_group_name_H-M   'P 1'
#
loop_
_entity.id
_entity.type
_entity.pdbx_description
1 polymer ?
#
loop_
_entity_poly.entity_id
_entity_poly.type
_entity_poly.pdbx_seq_one_letter_code
_entity_poly.pdbx_strand_id
1 'polypeptide(L)'
;MNPYKKFTKDVGLAGIANIVATLKGLILLPILTKTLGAESYGIWAQIMATVSLLMPLALLQLGFAMTRFLAAEKDKAKISKGVYSIFAASSFTAFALSLLIFIFAEPLAVAVFGGAGAAYFVKLAAFLVLLMTLDQVIIEYFMAFRQMERYAVFSILQTVGEVLLIGYLVLSGYGLFGAIISLLVVKVIVFAAGVLMVGREVRVSKPSVAVIKSFIHRKIYKYNTLI
;
A
#
# COMPACT_ATOMS: atom_id res chain seq x y z
N MET A 1 -27.91 1.21 -15.30
CA MET A 1 -26.89 0.60 -16.19
C MET A 1 -27.00 -0.91 -16.09
N ASN A 2 -26.99 -1.64 -17.21
CA ASN A 2 -27.07 -3.11 -17.19
C ASN A 2 -25.94 -3.69 -16.30
N PRO A 3 -26.22 -4.63 -15.37
CA PRO A 3 -25.22 -5.27 -14.51
C PRO A 3 -23.96 -5.75 -15.25
N TYR A 4 -24.11 -6.32 -16.45
CA TYR A 4 -23.01 -6.78 -17.29
C TYR A 4 -22.12 -5.62 -17.79
N LYS A 5 -22.73 -4.48 -18.14
CA LYS A 5 -21.99 -3.27 -18.57
C LYS A 5 -21.19 -2.67 -17.41
N LYS A 6 -21.73 -2.68 -16.19
CA LYS A 6 -21.00 -2.22 -14.99
C LYS A 6 -19.83 -3.13 -14.68
N PHE A 7 -20.06 -4.43 -14.67
CA PHE A 7 -19.01 -5.42 -14.44
C PHE A 7 -17.87 -5.29 -15.47
N THR A 8 -18.20 -5.21 -16.76
CA THR A 8 -17.21 -5.07 -17.84
C THR A 8 -16.37 -3.79 -17.67
N LYS A 9 -17.01 -2.67 -17.32
CA LYS A 9 -16.32 -1.41 -17.04
C LYS A 9 -15.39 -1.54 -15.83
N ASP A 10 -15.89 -2.10 -14.72
CA ASP A 10 -15.12 -2.30 -13.48
C ASP A 10 -13.86 -3.15 -13.74
N VAL A 11 -14.00 -4.25 -14.49
CA VAL A 11 -12.89 -5.13 -14.88
C VAL A 11 -11.92 -4.42 -15.83
N GLY A 12 -12.42 -3.68 -16.83
CA GLY A 12 -11.58 -2.93 -17.75
C GLY A 12 -10.73 -1.86 -17.05
N LEU A 13 -11.34 -1.10 -16.14
CA LEU A 13 -10.64 -0.10 -15.32
C LEU A 13 -9.56 -0.76 -14.45
N ALA A 14 -9.88 -1.89 -13.82
CA ALA A 14 -8.91 -2.64 -13.03
C ALA A 14 -7.74 -3.16 -13.87
N GLY A 15 -8.05 -3.70 -15.05
CA GLY A 15 -7.05 -4.20 -16.00
C GLY A 15 -6.10 -3.12 -16.45
N ILE A 16 -6.62 -1.96 -16.89
CA ILE A 16 -5.80 -0.83 -17.34
C ILE A 16 -4.90 -0.34 -16.20
N ALA A 17 -5.44 -0.14 -15.00
CA ALA A 17 -4.65 0.31 -13.86
C ALA A 17 -3.51 -0.65 -13.51
N ASN A 18 -3.77 -1.96 -13.55
CA ASN A 18 -2.74 -2.99 -13.30
C ASN A 18 -1.69 -3.06 -14.41
N ILE A 19 -2.08 -2.92 -15.68
CA ILE A 19 -1.13 -2.85 -16.80
C ILE A 19 -0.19 -1.65 -16.62
N VAL A 20 -0.74 -0.46 -16.34
CA VAL A 20 0.05 0.75 -16.08
C VAL A 20 1.01 0.53 -14.90
N ALA A 21 0.53 -0.02 -13.79
CA ALA A 21 1.35 -0.34 -12.62
C ALA A 21 2.47 -1.34 -12.93
N THR A 22 2.21 -2.31 -13.81
CA THR A 22 3.21 -3.32 -14.22
C THR A 22 4.28 -2.69 -15.14
N LEU A 23 3.86 -1.81 -16.06
CA LEU A 23 4.77 -1.10 -16.97
C LEU A 23 5.73 -0.15 -16.23
N LYS A 24 5.35 0.34 -15.03
CA LYS A 24 6.23 1.13 -14.16
C LYS A 24 7.62 0.51 -14.01
N GLY A 25 7.69 -0.78 -13.68
CA GLY A 25 8.95 -1.48 -13.44
C GLY A 25 9.82 -1.52 -14.69
N LEU A 26 9.20 -1.76 -15.85
CA LEU A 26 9.89 -1.78 -17.14
C LEU A 26 10.41 -0.39 -17.54
N ILE A 27 9.67 0.68 -17.26
CA ILE A 27 10.09 2.06 -17.55
C ILE A 27 11.23 2.50 -16.61
N LEU A 28 11.12 2.18 -15.31
CA LEU A 28 12.11 2.60 -14.33
C LEU A 28 13.41 1.80 -14.42
N LEU A 29 13.37 0.55 -14.87
CA LEU A 29 14.54 -0.31 -14.98
C LEU A 29 15.71 0.33 -15.75
N PRO A 30 15.56 0.80 -17.01
CA PRO A 30 16.66 1.41 -17.75
C PRO A 30 17.12 2.74 -17.13
N ILE A 31 16.22 3.49 -16.49
CA ILE A 31 16.59 4.74 -15.80
C ILE A 31 17.50 4.40 -14.62
N LEU A 32 17.02 3.56 -13.69
CA LEU A 32 17.72 3.25 -12.46
C LEU A 32 19.04 2.50 -12.70
N THR A 33 19.07 1.54 -13.63
CA THR A 33 20.28 0.75 -13.89
C THR A 33 21.38 1.55 -14.57
N LYS A 34 21.05 2.47 -15.47
CA LYS A 34 22.05 3.32 -16.15
C LYS A 34 22.59 4.43 -15.24
N THR A 35 21.79 4.95 -14.32
CA THR A 35 22.18 6.12 -13.51
C THR A 35 22.75 5.76 -12.14
N LEU A 36 22.22 4.72 -11.47
CA LEU A 36 22.60 4.42 -10.09
C LEU A 36 23.88 3.59 -9.97
N GLY A 37 24.26 2.86 -11.03
CA GLY A 37 25.29 1.83 -10.94
C GLY A 37 24.84 0.59 -10.15
N ALA A 38 25.67 -0.44 -10.14
CA ALA A 38 25.30 -1.76 -9.62
C ALA A 38 25.01 -1.77 -8.11
N GLU A 39 25.80 -1.05 -7.32
CA GLU A 39 25.67 -1.01 -5.86
C GLU A 39 24.34 -0.37 -5.41
N SER A 40 24.07 0.86 -5.85
CA SER A 40 22.85 1.59 -5.48
C SER A 40 21.58 0.94 -6.06
N TYR A 41 21.66 0.36 -7.26
CA TYR A 41 20.56 -0.44 -7.80
C TYR A 41 20.33 -1.73 -7.00
N GLY A 42 21.38 -2.37 -6.51
CA GLY A 42 21.29 -3.52 -5.60
C GLY A 42 20.53 -3.18 -4.32
N ILE A 43 20.89 -2.07 -3.67
CA ILE A 43 20.18 -1.57 -2.47
C ILE A 43 18.72 -1.26 -2.81
N TRP A 44 18.44 -0.59 -3.94
CA TRP A 44 17.06 -0.34 -4.39
C TRP A 44 16.24 -1.63 -4.52
N ALA A 45 16.79 -2.63 -5.21
CA ALA A 45 16.11 -3.91 -5.44
C ALA A 45 15.83 -4.63 -4.11
N GLN A 46 16.80 -4.63 -3.20
CA GLN A 46 16.63 -5.19 -1.86
C GLN A 46 15.57 -4.43 -1.06
N ILE A 47 15.51 -3.10 -1.13
CA ILE A 47 14.47 -2.32 -0.45
C ILE A 47 13.10 -2.73 -0.96
N MET A 48 12.91 -2.77 -2.29
CA MET A 48 11.62 -3.15 -2.88
C MET A 48 11.23 -4.58 -2.50
N ALA A 49 12.18 -5.51 -2.47
CA ALA A 49 11.94 -6.88 -2.04
C ALA A 49 11.55 -6.96 -0.56
N THR A 50 12.30 -6.31 0.33
CA THR A 50 12.00 -6.27 1.77
C THR A 50 10.62 -5.66 2.04
N VAL A 51 10.31 -4.52 1.41
CA VAL A 51 8.99 -3.89 1.56
C VAL A 51 7.89 -4.83 1.08
N SER A 52 8.04 -5.46 -0.08
CA SER A 52 7.05 -6.40 -0.62
C SER A 52 6.81 -7.61 0.30
N LEU A 53 7.86 -8.10 0.97
CA LEU A 53 7.74 -9.19 1.95
C LEU A 53 7.02 -8.77 3.23
N LEU A 54 7.17 -7.51 3.64
CA LEU A 54 6.57 -6.99 4.88
C LEU A 54 5.11 -6.53 4.69
N MET A 55 4.71 -6.13 3.49
CA MET A 55 3.37 -5.62 3.21
C MET A 55 2.23 -6.56 3.66
N PRO A 56 2.25 -7.87 3.40
CA PRO A 56 1.20 -8.78 3.89
C PRO A 56 1.10 -8.83 5.42
N LEU A 57 2.24 -8.72 6.12
CA LEU A 57 2.31 -8.69 7.58
C LEU A 57 1.77 -7.37 8.13
N ALA A 58 2.12 -6.25 7.50
CA ALA A 58 1.65 -4.93 7.89
C ALA A 58 0.13 -4.78 7.72
N LEU A 59 -0.43 -5.35 6.65
CA LEU A 59 -1.88 -5.31 6.35
C LEU A 59 -2.71 -6.32 7.15
N LEU A 60 -2.10 -7.38 7.69
CA LEU A 60 -2.78 -8.48 8.38
C LEU A 60 -3.90 -9.14 7.54
N GLN A 61 -3.82 -9.05 6.22
CA GLN A 61 -4.87 -9.49 5.27
C GLN A 61 -6.25 -8.85 5.51
N LEU A 62 -6.30 -7.67 6.15
CA LEU A 62 -7.56 -7.00 6.50
C LEU A 62 -8.32 -6.43 5.29
N GLY A 63 -7.67 -6.21 4.14
CA GLY A 63 -8.35 -5.89 2.88
C GLY A 63 -9.36 -6.94 2.44
N PHE A 64 -9.01 -8.22 2.60
CA PHE A 64 -9.94 -9.31 2.34
C PHE A 64 -11.12 -9.29 3.33
N ALA A 65 -10.86 -8.99 4.61
CA ALA A 65 -11.92 -8.83 5.60
C ALA A 65 -12.87 -7.68 5.25
N MET A 66 -12.34 -6.57 4.72
CA MET A 66 -13.13 -5.44 4.24
C MET A 66 -14.10 -5.86 3.15
N THR A 67 -13.60 -6.52 2.11
CA THR A 67 -14.43 -7.01 0.99
C THR A 67 -15.44 -8.06 1.45
N ARG A 68 -15.04 -8.99 2.33
CA ARG A 68 -15.89 -10.09 2.78
C ARG A 68 -17.00 -9.67 3.73
N PHE A 69 -16.72 -8.76 4.67
CA PHE A 69 -17.63 -8.44 5.77
C PHE A 69 -18.30 -7.08 5.65
N LEU A 70 -17.66 -6.10 4.99
CA LEU A 70 -18.19 -4.75 4.90
C LEU A 70 -18.89 -4.46 3.56
N ALA A 71 -18.51 -5.13 2.47
CA ALA A 71 -19.10 -4.87 1.15
C ALA A 71 -20.61 -5.19 1.06
N ALA A 72 -21.10 -6.15 1.87
CA ALA A 72 -22.51 -6.54 1.93
C ALA A 72 -23.28 -5.87 3.08
N GLU A 73 -22.60 -5.13 3.96
CA GLU A 73 -23.24 -4.43 5.07
C GLU A 73 -23.99 -3.19 4.55
N LYS A 74 -25.15 -2.91 5.14
CA LYS A 74 -25.99 -1.75 4.76
C LYS A 74 -26.02 -0.68 5.84
N ASP A 75 -25.73 -1.07 7.08
CA ASP A 75 -25.65 -0.15 8.21
C ASP A 75 -24.37 0.71 8.12
N LYS A 76 -24.57 2.00 7.83
CA LYS A 76 -23.48 2.98 7.70
C LYS A 76 -22.63 3.10 8.96
N ALA A 77 -23.19 2.91 10.16
CA ALA A 77 -22.43 2.98 11.40
C ALA A 77 -21.52 1.76 11.56
N LYS A 78 -21.99 0.57 11.16
CA LYS A 78 -21.16 -0.66 11.15
C LYS A 78 -20.08 -0.62 10.08
N ILE A 79 -20.39 -0.13 8.88
CA ILE A 79 -19.40 0.09 7.82
C ILE A 79 -18.31 1.02 8.34
N SER A 80 -18.70 2.17 8.89
CA SER A 80 -17.77 3.15 9.45
C SER A 80 -16.88 2.55 10.53
N LYS A 81 -17.49 1.92 11.55
CA LYS A 81 -16.74 1.29 12.62
C LYS A 81 -15.78 0.22 12.10
N GLY A 82 -16.19 -0.57 11.11
CA GLY A 82 -15.37 -1.58 10.45
C GLY A 82 -14.17 -0.98 9.73
N VAL A 83 -14.38 0.01 8.86
CA VAL A 83 -13.32 0.67 8.07
C VAL A 83 -12.31 1.33 8.99
N TYR A 84 -12.74 2.12 9.98
CA TYR A 84 -11.82 2.76 10.93
C TYR A 84 -11.09 1.75 11.82
N SER A 85 -11.71 0.61 12.16
CA SER A 85 -11.03 -0.45 12.91
C SER A 85 -9.95 -1.13 12.09
N ILE A 86 -10.22 -1.42 10.81
CA ILE A 86 -9.22 -1.97 9.88
C ILE A 86 -8.07 -0.98 9.72
N PHE A 87 -8.41 0.29 9.43
CA PHE A 87 -7.43 1.35 9.26
C PHE A 87 -6.53 1.51 10.48
N ALA A 88 -7.11 1.56 11.69
CA ALA A 88 -6.34 1.69 12.93
C ALA A 88 -5.44 0.48 13.19
N ALA A 89 -5.94 -0.74 12.94
CA ALA A 89 -5.15 -1.96 13.12
C ALA A 89 -3.96 -2.02 12.16
N SER A 90 -4.20 -1.81 10.87
CA SER A 90 -3.15 -1.79 9.84
C SER A 90 -2.16 -0.66 10.08
N SER A 91 -2.61 0.52 10.53
CA SER A 91 -1.73 1.63 10.90
C SER A 91 -0.83 1.27 12.08
N PHE A 92 -1.38 0.62 13.10
CA PHE A 92 -0.62 0.19 14.28
C PHE A 92 0.45 -0.85 13.91
N THR A 93 0.10 -1.87 13.15
CA THR A 93 1.07 -2.88 12.69
C THR A 93 2.12 -2.30 11.75
N ALA A 94 1.72 -1.44 10.81
CA ALA A 94 2.65 -0.76 9.92
C ALA A 94 3.63 0.12 10.70
N PHE A 95 3.14 0.87 11.69
CA PHE A 95 3.97 1.70 12.56
C PHE A 95 4.93 0.85 13.40
N ALA A 96 4.47 -0.24 14.00
CA ALA A 96 5.32 -1.14 14.78
C ALA A 96 6.44 -1.76 13.92
N LEU A 97 6.11 -2.23 12.71
CA LEU A 97 7.10 -2.77 11.77
C LEU A 97 8.08 -1.70 11.29
N SER A 98 7.58 -0.53 10.92
CA SER A 98 8.40 0.62 10.52
C SER A 98 9.37 1.02 11.63
N LEU A 99 8.89 1.13 12.88
CA LEU A 99 9.72 1.45 14.03
C LEU A 99 10.80 0.39 14.27
N LEU A 100 10.46 -0.90 14.16
CA LEU A 100 11.41 -1.99 14.29
C LEU A 100 12.50 -1.91 13.23
N ILE A 101 12.15 -1.71 11.95
CA ILE A 101 13.14 -1.55 10.86
C ILE A 101 14.02 -0.33 11.11
N PHE A 102 13.45 0.77 11.59
CA PHE A 102 14.19 2.01 11.86
C PHE A 102 15.21 1.83 12.99
N ILE A 103 14.81 1.19 14.10
CA ILE A 103 15.69 0.92 15.25
C ILE A 103 16.82 -0.04 14.85
N PHE A 104 16.51 -1.08 14.09
CA PHE A 104 17.48 -2.09 13.65
C PHE A 104 18.13 -1.77 12.31
N ALA A 105 18.07 -0.52 11.83
CA ALA A 105 18.49 -0.18 10.47
C ALA A 105 19.97 -0.47 10.19
N GLU A 106 20.85 -0.25 11.17
CA GLU A 106 22.30 -0.53 11.03
C GLU A 106 22.61 -2.03 10.92
N PRO A 107 22.17 -2.89 11.86
CA PRO A 107 22.37 -4.33 11.71
C PRO A 107 21.68 -4.89 10.46
N LEU A 108 20.50 -4.38 10.09
CA LEU A 108 19.84 -4.76 8.84
C LEU A 108 20.66 -4.34 7.61
N ALA A 109 21.26 -3.16 7.62
CA ALA A 109 22.08 -2.67 6.51
C ALA A 109 23.30 -3.58 6.26
N VAL A 110 23.97 -4.01 7.32
CA VAL A 110 25.10 -4.93 7.23
C VAL A 110 24.65 -6.33 6.81
N ALA A 111 23.59 -6.87 7.43
CA ALA A 111 23.17 -8.25 7.22
C ALA A 111 22.44 -8.49 5.89
N VAL A 112 21.68 -7.50 5.42
CA VAL A 112 20.77 -7.65 4.28
C VAL A 112 21.17 -6.76 3.11
N PHE A 113 21.68 -5.54 3.36
CA PHE A 113 21.90 -4.53 2.32
C PHE A 113 23.37 -4.34 1.91
N GLY A 114 24.25 -5.25 2.30
CA GLY A 114 25.63 -5.31 1.81
C GLY A 114 26.62 -4.35 2.49
N GLY A 115 26.22 -3.64 3.55
CA GLY A 115 27.15 -2.83 4.35
C GLY A 115 26.51 -1.70 5.16
N ALA A 116 27.25 -1.17 6.14
CA ALA A 116 26.76 -0.11 7.05
C ALA A 116 26.36 1.18 6.32
N GLY A 117 26.93 1.47 5.15
CA GLY A 117 26.59 2.62 4.32
C GLY A 117 25.13 2.64 3.85
N ALA A 118 24.45 1.50 3.82
CA ALA A 118 23.05 1.41 3.43
C ALA A 118 22.07 1.79 4.56
N ALA A 119 22.53 1.95 5.81
CA ALA A 119 21.67 2.19 6.98
C ALA A 119 20.76 3.41 6.81
N TYR A 120 21.25 4.45 6.13
CA TYR A 120 20.46 5.62 5.79
C TYR A 120 19.26 5.28 4.89
N PHE A 121 19.46 4.47 3.85
CA PHE A 121 18.39 4.03 2.95
C PHE A 121 17.42 3.05 3.62
N VAL A 122 17.92 2.21 4.54
CA VAL A 122 17.05 1.34 5.36
C VAL A 122 16.12 2.15 6.26
N LYS A 123 16.61 3.25 6.85
CA LYS A 123 15.76 4.18 7.61
C LYS A 123 14.69 4.82 6.73
N LEU A 124 15.00 5.21 5.49
CA LEU A 124 14.01 5.70 4.53
C LEU A 124 12.99 4.62 4.13
N ALA A 125 13.45 3.38 3.93
CA ALA A 125 12.60 2.24 3.62
C ALA A 125 11.62 1.93 4.77
N ALA A 126 12.01 2.15 6.01
CA ALA A 126 11.11 2.01 7.16
C ALA A 126 9.87 2.91 7.02
N PHE A 127 10.04 4.17 6.65
CA PHE A 127 8.93 5.09 6.38
C PHE A 127 8.12 4.65 5.16
N LEU A 128 8.78 4.06 4.16
CA LEU A 128 8.11 3.55 2.97
C LEU A 128 7.14 2.42 3.30
N VAL A 129 7.51 1.47 4.17
CA VAL A 129 6.61 0.40 4.66
C VAL A 129 5.35 0.99 5.28
N LEU A 130 5.51 1.99 6.14
CA LEU A 130 4.38 2.66 6.80
C LEU A 130 3.44 3.28 5.77
N LEU A 131 3.97 4.15 4.91
CA LEU A 131 3.15 4.88 3.94
C LEU A 131 2.52 3.97 2.88
N MET A 132 3.25 2.96 2.40
CA MET A 132 2.70 1.98 1.46
C MET A 132 1.55 1.18 2.07
N THR A 133 1.66 0.81 3.35
CA THR A 133 0.58 0.10 4.03
C THR A 133 -0.66 0.98 4.18
N LEU A 134 -0.49 2.22 4.61
CA LEU A 134 -1.60 3.17 4.79
C LEU A 134 -2.31 3.46 3.46
N ASP A 135 -1.55 3.68 2.40
CA ASP A 135 -2.03 3.89 1.05
C ASP A 135 -2.79 2.65 0.53
N GLN A 136 -2.26 1.46 0.76
CA GLN A 136 -2.88 0.21 0.33
C GLN A 136 -4.25 -0.03 0.99
N VAL A 137 -4.45 0.37 2.25
CA VAL A 137 -5.77 0.26 2.92
C VAL A 137 -6.82 1.14 2.21
N ILE A 138 -6.43 2.29 1.67
CA ILE A 138 -7.34 3.15 0.88
C ILE A 138 -7.71 2.47 -0.45
N ILE A 139 -6.73 1.89 -1.13
CA ILE A 139 -6.94 1.12 -2.37
C ILE A 139 -7.89 -0.06 -2.12
N GLU A 140 -7.67 -0.80 -1.04
CA GLU A 140 -8.54 -1.91 -0.60
C GLU A 140 -9.96 -1.44 -0.27
N TYR A 141 -10.13 -0.25 0.30
CA TYR A 141 -11.44 0.36 0.48
C TYR A 141 -12.16 0.61 -0.84
N PHE A 142 -11.51 1.25 -1.82
CA PHE A 142 -12.13 1.49 -3.12
C PHE A 142 -12.52 0.18 -3.81
N MET A 143 -11.67 -0.84 -3.74
CA MET A 143 -12.00 -2.17 -4.28
C MET A 143 -13.18 -2.82 -3.54
N ALA A 144 -13.16 -2.83 -2.20
CA ALA A 144 -14.19 -3.47 -1.38
C ALA A 144 -15.59 -2.90 -1.65
N PHE A 145 -15.70 -1.58 -1.85
CA PHE A 145 -16.95 -0.89 -2.15
C PHE A 145 -17.23 -0.69 -3.65
N ARG A 146 -16.47 -1.37 -4.53
CA ARG A 146 -16.61 -1.32 -5.99
C ARG A 146 -16.52 0.09 -6.59
N GLN A 147 -15.69 0.94 -6.03
CA GLN A 147 -15.37 2.28 -6.53
C GLN A 147 -14.22 2.22 -7.55
N MET A 148 -14.38 1.40 -8.59
CA MET A 148 -13.27 1.04 -9.50
C MET A 148 -12.71 2.21 -10.31
N GLU A 149 -13.49 3.26 -10.52
CA GLU A 149 -13.00 4.51 -11.11
C GLU A 149 -11.97 5.19 -10.20
N ARG A 150 -12.24 5.28 -8.90
CA ARG A 150 -11.30 5.88 -7.94
C ARG A 150 -10.08 5.02 -7.73
N TYR A 151 -10.27 3.72 -7.63
CA TYR A 151 -9.17 2.75 -7.65
C TYR A 151 -8.25 3.03 -8.86
N ALA A 152 -8.80 3.06 -10.08
CA ALA A 152 -8.01 3.24 -11.29
C ALA A 152 -7.30 4.59 -11.33
N VAL A 153 -8.01 5.68 -10.99
CA VAL A 153 -7.41 7.03 -10.94
C VAL A 153 -6.27 7.06 -9.92
N PHE A 154 -6.46 6.54 -8.72
CA PHE A 154 -5.41 6.53 -7.70
C PHE A 154 -4.21 5.67 -8.11
N SER A 155 -4.43 4.46 -8.60
CA SER A 155 -3.35 3.57 -9.04
C SER A 155 -2.55 4.17 -10.20
N ILE A 156 -3.23 4.80 -11.17
CA ILE A 156 -2.56 5.48 -12.29
C ILE A 156 -1.81 6.72 -11.81
N LEU A 157 -2.42 7.57 -10.98
CA LEU A 157 -1.76 8.77 -10.43
C LEU A 157 -0.52 8.42 -9.61
N GLN A 158 -0.59 7.40 -8.76
CA GLN A 158 0.59 6.90 -8.05
C GLN A 158 1.66 6.45 -9.03
N THR A 159 1.29 5.59 -9.98
CA THR A 159 2.26 5.03 -10.93
C THR A 159 2.94 6.13 -11.73
N VAL A 160 2.16 7.03 -12.34
CA VAL A 160 2.67 8.12 -13.15
C VAL A 160 3.48 9.09 -12.30
N GLY A 161 2.99 9.47 -11.12
CA GLY A 161 3.70 10.35 -10.20
C GLY A 161 5.04 9.78 -9.77
N GLU A 162 5.10 8.49 -9.45
CA GLU A 162 6.34 7.79 -9.09
C GLU A 162 7.30 7.73 -10.27
N VAL A 163 6.83 7.36 -11.47
CA VAL A 163 7.70 7.32 -12.67
C VAL A 163 8.29 8.68 -12.98
N LEU A 164 7.46 9.72 -13.00
CA LEU A 164 7.89 11.08 -13.34
C LEU A 164 8.85 11.64 -12.30
N LEU A 165 8.53 11.51 -11.00
CA LEU A 165 9.35 12.09 -9.95
C LEU A 165 10.66 11.32 -9.75
N ILE A 166 10.63 9.98 -9.82
CA ILE A 166 11.85 9.16 -9.81
C ILE A 166 12.72 9.50 -11.02
N GLY A 167 12.13 9.52 -12.22
CA GLY A 167 12.84 9.87 -13.44
C GLY A 167 13.51 11.23 -13.32
N TYR A 168 12.77 12.25 -12.90
CA TYR A 168 13.28 13.60 -12.73
C TYR A 168 14.42 13.69 -11.70
N LEU A 169 14.22 13.20 -10.48
CA LEU A 169 15.23 13.34 -9.42
C LEU A 169 16.47 12.49 -9.68
N VAL A 170 16.31 11.27 -10.20
CA VAL A 170 17.44 10.39 -10.50
C VAL A 170 18.26 10.96 -11.67
N LEU A 171 17.62 11.43 -12.74
CA LEU A 171 18.32 12.06 -13.87
C LEU A 171 18.97 13.40 -13.51
N SER A 172 18.45 14.09 -12.49
CA SER A 172 19.06 15.31 -11.94
C SER A 172 20.24 15.04 -11.01
N GLY A 173 20.64 13.77 -10.82
CA GLY A 173 21.82 13.40 -10.03
C GLY A 173 21.56 13.14 -8.55
N TYR A 174 20.31 13.15 -8.07
CA TYR A 174 19.99 12.83 -6.67
C TYR A 174 20.13 11.32 -6.33
N GLY A 175 20.44 10.49 -7.31
CA GLY A 175 20.75 9.07 -7.11
C GLY A 175 19.64 8.27 -6.42
N LEU A 176 20.04 7.29 -5.59
CA LEU A 176 19.10 6.41 -4.88
C LEU A 176 18.21 7.18 -3.89
N PHE A 177 18.75 8.23 -3.28
CA PHE A 177 18.00 9.11 -2.40
C PHE A 177 16.81 9.74 -3.14
N GLY A 178 17.06 10.29 -4.34
CA GLY A 178 16.01 10.84 -5.20
C GLY A 178 14.92 9.82 -5.52
N ALA A 179 15.28 8.58 -5.81
CA ALA A 179 14.32 7.51 -6.09
C ALA A 179 13.42 7.20 -4.89
N ILE A 180 13.99 7.04 -3.68
CA ILE A 180 13.21 6.70 -2.48
C ILE A 180 12.35 7.87 -2.02
N ILE A 181 12.88 9.10 -2.04
CA ILE A 181 12.12 10.31 -1.69
C ILE A 181 10.96 10.52 -2.65
N SER A 182 11.13 10.23 -3.94
CA SER A 182 10.03 10.29 -4.90
C SER A 182 8.86 9.41 -4.51
N LEU A 183 9.16 8.15 -4.10
CA LEU A 183 8.13 7.24 -3.61
C LEU A 183 7.44 7.80 -2.35
N LEU A 184 8.22 8.27 -1.37
CA LEU A 184 7.66 8.83 -0.13
C LEU A 184 6.74 10.03 -0.40
N VAL A 185 7.18 10.97 -1.24
CA VAL A 185 6.40 12.17 -1.59
C VAL A 185 5.09 11.78 -2.28
N VAL A 186 5.15 10.92 -3.28
CA VAL A 186 3.94 10.47 -3.99
C VAL A 186 2.99 9.74 -3.04
N LYS A 187 3.52 8.87 -2.17
CA LYS A 187 2.70 8.15 -1.20
C LYS A 187 2.06 9.07 -0.18
N VAL A 188 2.76 10.09 0.33
CA VAL A 188 2.15 11.10 1.22
C VAL A 188 1.00 11.83 0.53
N ILE A 189 1.22 12.32 -0.69
CA ILE A 189 0.21 13.08 -1.44
C ILE A 189 -1.02 12.23 -1.71
N VAL A 190 -0.83 11.02 -2.22
CA VAL A 190 -1.95 10.15 -2.59
C VAL A 190 -2.68 9.61 -1.36
N PHE A 191 -1.95 9.25 -0.30
CA PHE A 191 -2.55 8.88 0.97
C PHE A 191 -3.41 10.01 1.54
N ALA A 192 -2.90 11.24 1.57
CA ALA A 192 -3.65 12.40 2.06
C ALA A 192 -4.94 12.62 1.24
N ALA A 193 -4.85 12.57 -0.09
CA ALA A 193 -6.02 12.64 -0.97
C ALA A 193 -7.03 11.51 -0.69
N GLY A 194 -6.52 10.30 -0.46
CA GLY A 194 -7.29 9.10 -0.15
C GLY A 194 -8.08 9.23 1.15
N VAL A 195 -7.41 9.64 2.23
CA VAL A 195 -8.05 9.87 3.54
C VAL A 195 -9.14 10.92 3.45
N LEU A 196 -8.90 12.02 2.72
CA LEU A 196 -9.91 13.06 2.52
C LEU A 196 -11.15 12.53 1.77
N MET A 197 -10.95 11.67 0.77
CA MET A 197 -12.06 11.05 0.04
C MET A 197 -12.84 10.06 0.90
N VAL A 198 -12.15 9.13 1.57
CA VAL A 198 -12.80 8.13 2.44
C VAL A 198 -13.52 8.80 3.61
N GLY A 199 -12.90 9.82 4.23
CA GLY A 199 -13.49 10.57 5.33
C GLY A 199 -14.75 11.35 4.96
N ARG A 200 -14.92 11.73 3.69
CA ARG A 200 -16.16 12.35 3.18
C ARG A 200 -17.31 11.36 3.00
N GLU A 201 -17.01 10.08 2.80
CA GLU A 201 -18.02 9.04 2.59
C GLU A 201 -18.39 8.28 3.86
N VAL A 202 -17.40 8.11 4.73
CA VAL A 202 -17.51 7.33 5.94
C VAL A 202 -17.33 8.27 7.13
N ARG A 203 -18.42 8.47 7.87
CA ARG A 203 -18.39 9.25 9.12
C ARG A 203 -17.29 8.71 10.03
N VAL A 204 -16.53 9.61 10.66
CA VAL A 204 -15.49 9.22 11.63
C VAL A 204 -16.12 8.41 12.76
N SER A 205 -15.51 7.27 13.08
CA SER A 205 -15.95 6.40 14.18
C SER A 205 -14.75 5.88 14.96
N LYS A 206 -14.97 5.61 16.25
CA LYS A 206 -13.92 5.09 17.12
C LYS A 206 -13.61 3.63 16.74
N PRO A 207 -12.35 3.27 16.44
CA PRO A 207 -11.97 1.91 16.14
C PRO A 207 -12.24 0.99 17.33
N SER A 208 -12.49 -0.29 17.06
CA SER A 208 -12.88 -1.26 18.07
C SER A 208 -12.25 -2.62 17.80
N VAL A 209 -11.39 -3.07 18.72
CA VAL A 209 -10.72 -4.38 18.66
C VAL A 209 -11.73 -5.53 18.53
N ALA A 210 -12.91 -5.42 19.16
CA ALA A 210 -13.97 -6.41 19.05
C ALA A 210 -14.44 -6.66 17.60
N VAL A 211 -14.41 -5.63 16.74
CA VAL A 211 -14.81 -5.77 15.33
C VAL A 211 -13.79 -6.59 14.57
N ILE A 212 -12.50 -6.32 14.77
CA ILE A 212 -11.41 -7.09 14.17
C ILE A 212 -11.47 -8.56 14.64
N LYS A 213 -11.66 -8.77 15.95
CA LYS A 213 -11.80 -10.11 16.52
C LYS A 213 -12.97 -10.88 15.90
N SER A 214 -14.08 -10.20 15.59
CA SER A 214 -15.24 -10.80 14.94
C SER A 214 -14.96 -11.28 13.51
N PHE A 215 -14.10 -10.58 12.76
CA PHE A 215 -13.69 -11.00 11.41
C PHE A 215 -12.84 -12.28 11.44
N ILE A 216 -12.02 -12.43 12.47
CA ILE A 216 -11.20 -13.63 12.69
C ILE A 216 -12.09 -14.80 13.13
N HIS A 217 -12.98 -14.60 14.11
CA HIS A 217 -13.80 -15.67 14.70
C HIS A 217 -14.95 -16.14 13.79
N ARG A 218 -15.55 -15.27 12.96
CA ARG A 218 -16.60 -15.68 12.00
C ARG A 218 -16.11 -16.66 10.94
N LYS A 219 -14.79 -16.83 10.78
CA LYS A 219 -14.20 -17.85 9.91
C LYS A 219 -14.35 -19.26 10.50
N ILE A 220 -14.46 -19.38 11.83
CA ILE A 220 -14.47 -20.66 12.55
C ILE A 220 -15.87 -21.29 12.58
N TYR A 221 -16.93 -20.51 12.80
CA TYR A 221 -18.29 -21.06 12.97
C TYR A 221 -19.00 -21.48 11.68
N LYS A 222 -18.58 -21.00 10.51
CA LYS A 222 -19.20 -21.39 9.22
C LYS A 222 -18.69 -22.72 8.65
N TYR A 223 -17.65 -23.31 9.25
CA TYR A 223 -17.16 -24.65 8.86
C TYR A 223 -17.73 -25.78 9.74
N ASN A 224 -18.29 -25.48 10.91
CA ASN A 224 -18.90 -26.48 11.81
C ASN A 224 -20.42 -26.67 11.62
N THR A 225 -21.00 -26.15 10.53
CA THR A 225 -22.43 -26.30 10.20
C THR A 225 -22.67 -27.02 8.87
N LEU A 226 -21.65 -27.69 8.34
CA LEU A 226 -21.70 -28.47 7.09
C LEU A 226 -21.10 -29.88 7.25
N ILE A 227 -21.16 -30.46 8.46
CA ILE A 227 -20.91 -31.89 8.68
C ILE A 227 -22.10 -32.45 9.45
#